data_AF-A0A7K2VDU7-F1
#
_entry.id   AF-A0A7K2VDU7-F1
#
_cell.length_a   1.000
_cell.length_b   1.000
_cell.length_c   1.000
_cell.angle_alpha   90.00
_cell.angle_beta   90.00
_cell.angle_gamma   90.00
#
_symmetry.space_group_name_H-M   'P 1'
#
loop_
_entity.id
_entity.type
_entity.pdbx_description
1 polymer ?
#
loop_
_entity_poly.entity_id
_entity_poly.type
_entity_poly.pdbx_seq_one_letter_code
_entity_poly.pdbx_strand_id
1 'polypeptide(L)'
;MKRTAGTLATAALVLPLLGAAPAAPTDPPDGRLQHAFGSAAAEYRVPQSVLLAVSYLQSRWDAHAGAPSVSGGYGPMHLTDAGTALAATEHHAEGTEDARGDNARPALHPGAGAPAPSKLPARLTTLRRAAEL
;
A
#
# COMPACT_ATOMS: atom_id res chain seq x y z
N MET A 1 26.87 26.83 -54.98
CA MET A 1 26.53 25.47 -54.47
C MET A 1 27.10 25.32 -53.05
N LYS A 2 26.31 24.80 -52.09
CA LYS A 2 26.60 24.26 -50.72
C LYS A 2 25.53 24.78 -49.73
N ARG A 3 24.33 24.18 -49.72
CA ARG A 3 23.81 23.07 -48.86
C ARG A 3 23.28 23.55 -47.49
N THR A 4 21.96 23.46 -47.37
CA THR A 4 21.11 23.61 -46.18
C THR A 4 21.30 22.46 -45.19
N ALA A 5 21.43 22.77 -43.89
CA ALA A 5 21.38 21.82 -42.77
C ALA A 5 20.97 22.62 -41.51
N GLY A 6 20.05 22.22 -40.64
CA GLY A 6 19.15 21.09 -40.58
C GLY A 6 18.14 21.38 -39.45
N THR A 7 16.86 21.39 -39.77
CA THR A 7 15.74 21.48 -38.81
C THR A 7 15.30 20.08 -38.43
N LEU A 8 16.04 19.40 -37.54
CA LEU A 8 15.71 18.02 -37.11
C LEU A 8 15.97 17.76 -35.61
N ALA A 9 15.96 18.81 -34.76
CA ALA A 9 16.20 18.64 -33.32
C ALA A 9 14.93 18.31 -32.50
N THR A 10 13.72 18.47 -33.06
CA THR A 10 12.45 18.37 -32.30
C THR A 10 11.86 16.96 -32.19
N ALA A 11 12.31 15.98 -32.98
CA ALA A 11 11.71 14.64 -32.99
C ALA A 11 12.20 13.73 -31.85
N ALA A 12 13.30 14.06 -31.17
CA ALA A 12 13.91 13.19 -30.16
C ALA A 12 13.18 13.19 -28.81
N LEU A 13 12.31 14.18 -28.53
CA LEU A 13 11.58 14.28 -27.26
C LEU A 13 10.27 13.49 -27.23
N VAL A 14 9.79 12.95 -28.36
CA VAL A 14 8.50 12.23 -28.43
C VAL A 14 8.69 10.72 -28.23
N LEU A 15 9.88 10.18 -28.53
CA LEU A 15 10.16 8.74 -28.43
C LEU A 15 10.01 8.13 -27.02
N PRO A 16 10.36 8.80 -25.90
CA PRO A 16 10.18 8.21 -24.58
C PRO A 16 8.71 8.07 -24.18
N LEU A 17 7.83 8.89 -24.76
CA LEU A 17 6.39 8.87 -24.45
C LEU A 17 5.67 7.67 -25.09
N LEU A 18 6.18 7.14 -26.20
CA LEU A 18 5.62 5.95 -26.88
C LEU A 18 6.11 4.62 -26.29
N GLY A 19 7.18 4.63 -25.48
CA GLY A 19 7.75 3.43 -24.86
C GLY A 19 7.21 3.12 -23.47
N ALA A 20 6.39 4.02 -22.89
CA ALA A 20 5.70 3.74 -21.65
C ALA A 20 4.61 2.70 -21.93
N ALA A 21 4.85 1.44 -21.52
CA ALA A 21 3.82 0.42 -21.54
C ALA A 21 2.59 0.95 -20.79
N PRO A 22 1.36 0.78 -21.34
CA PRO A 22 0.17 1.15 -20.61
C PRO A 22 0.20 0.44 -19.25
N ALA A 23 -0.11 1.17 -18.19
CA ALA A 23 -0.33 0.55 -16.89
C ALA A 23 -1.31 -0.61 -17.10
N ALA A 24 -0.97 -1.79 -16.57
CA ALA A 24 -1.82 -2.97 -16.71
C ALA A 24 -3.26 -2.60 -16.33
N PRO A 25 -4.27 -3.04 -17.10
CA PRO A 25 -5.66 -2.76 -16.79
C PRO A 25 -5.91 -3.18 -15.35
N THR A 26 -6.40 -2.24 -14.54
CA THR A 26 -6.78 -2.57 -13.18
C THR A 26 -8.10 -3.33 -13.26
N ASP A 27 -8.14 -4.52 -12.67
CA ASP A 27 -9.39 -5.27 -12.59
C ASP A 27 -10.46 -4.38 -11.93
N PRO A 28 -11.72 -4.44 -12.41
CA PRO A 28 -12.81 -3.77 -11.72
C PRO A 28 -12.84 -4.25 -10.27
N PRO A 29 -13.33 -3.42 -9.34
CA PRO A 29 -13.38 -3.82 -7.94
C PRO A 29 -14.18 -5.12 -7.83
N ASP A 30 -13.78 -6.04 -6.95
CA ASP A 30 -14.53 -7.27 -6.77
C ASP A 30 -15.91 -6.97 -6.16
N GLY A 31 -16.93 -7.78 -6.50
CA GLY A 31 -18.32 -7.57 -6.05
C GLY A 31 -18.47 -7.35 -4.54
N ARG A 32 -17.55 -7.92 -3.77
CA ARG A 32 -17.46 -7.77 -2.31
C ARG A 32 -17.05 -6.36 -1.91
N LEU A 33 -16.06 -5.76 -2.58
CA LEU A 33 -15.58 -4.41 -2.32
C LEU A 33 -16.66 -3.36 -2.65
N GLN A 34 -17.40 -3.50 -3.76
CA GLN A 34 -18.52 -2.56 -3.99
C GLN A 34 -19.60 -2.71 -2.94
N HIS A 35 -19.93 -3.93 -2.50
CA HIS A 35 -20.91 -4.15 -1.44
C HIS A 35 -20.47 -3.48 -0.13
N ALA A 36 -19.22 -3.71 0.31
CA ALA A 36 -18.67 -3.10 1.52
C ALA A 36 -18.70 -1.57 1.47
N PHE A 37 -18.33 -0.97 0.33
CA PHE A 37 -18.44 0.48 0.17
C PHE A 37 -19.88 0.97 0.04
N GLY A 38 -20.81 0.13 -0.41
CA GLY A 38 -22.24 0.42 -0.37
C GLY A 38 -22.77 0.53 1.06
N SER A 39 -22.44 -0.43 1.92
CA SER A 39 -22.76 -0.37 3.36
C SER A 39 -22.17 0.87 4.01
N ALA A 40 -20.88 1.12 3.80
CA ALA A 40 -20.20 2.29 4.35
C ALA A 40 -20.79 3.62 3.82
N ALA A 41 -21.19 3.68 2.55
CA ALA A 41 -21.83 4.86 1.98
C ALA A 41 -23.19 5.16 2.65
N ALA A 42 -23.98 4.11 2.95
CA ALA A 42 -25.26 4.25 3.63
C ALA A 42 -25.09 4.74 5.07
N GLU A 43 -24.12 4.19 5.81
CA GLU A 43 -23.86 4.54 7.21
C GLU A 43 -23.24 5.94 7.37
N TYR A 44 -22.17 6.21 6.62
CA TYR A 44 -21.37 7.42 6.79
C TYR A 44 -21.80 8.56 5.87
N ARG A 45 -22.80 8.32 5.01
CA ARG A 45 -23.40 9.30 4.08
C ARG A 45 -22.37 9.91 3.12
N VAL A 46 -21.35 9.14 2.78
CA VAL A 46 -20.34 9.48 1.76
C VAL A 46 -20.72 8.76 0.46
N PRO A 47 -20.72 9.42 -0.71
CA PRO A 47 -21.03 8.74 -1.97
C PRO A 47 -20.10 7.55 -2.23
N GLN A 48 -20.65 6.40 -2.60
CA GLN A 48 -19.89 5.17 -2.85
C GLN A 48 -18.78 5.37 -3.89
N SER A 49 -19.01 6.21 -4.90
CA SER A 49 -18.01 6.56 -5.91
C SER A 49 -16.77 7.26 -5.33
N VAL A 50 -16.93 8.07 -4.29
CA VAL A 50 -15.82 8.73 -3.59
C VAL A 50 -14.99 7.70 -2.83
N LEU A 51 -15.65 6.76 -2.13
CA LEU A 51 -14.96 5.69 -1.42
C LEU A 51 -14.16 4.80 -2.38
N LEU A 52 -14.77 4.41 -3.50
CA LEU A 52 -14.10 3.65 -4.56
C LEU A 52 -12.92 4.40 -5.16
N ALA A 53 -13.05 5.70 -5.42
CA ALA A 53 -11.98 6.53 -5.99
C ALA A 53 -10.79 6.69 -5.02
N VAL A 54 -11.05 6.94 -3.74
CA VAL A 54 -9.99 7.04 -2.72
C VAL A 54 -9.29 5.69 -2.53
N SER A 55 -10.05 4.60 -2.49
CA SER A 55 -9.53 3.23 -2.45
C SER A 55 -8.62 2.92 -3.64
N TYR A 56 -8.99 3.38 -4.83
CA TYR A 56 -8.16 3.24 -6.02
C TYR A 56 -6.86 4.06 -5.89
N LEU A 57 -6.93 5.30 -5.41
CA LEU A 57 -5.74 6.13 -5.22
C LEU A 57 -4.77 5.53 -4.18
N GLN A 58 -5.30 4.86 -3.16
CA GLN A 58 -4.52 4.22 -2.10
C GLN A 58 -3.73 3.00 -2.58
N SER A 59 -4.39 2.04 -3.24
CA SER A 59 -3.75 0.77 -3.58
C SER A 59 -4.01 0.27 -5.00
N ARG A 60 -4.75 1.04 -5.81
CA ARG A 60 -5.34 0.58 -7.08
C ARG A 60 -6.22 -0.67 -6.89
N TRP A 61 -6.94 -0.71 -5.77
CA TRP A 61 -7.74 -1.86 -5.32
C TRP A 61 -6.95 -3.16 -5.08
N ASP A 62 -5.63 -3.08 -4.98
CA ASP A 62 -4.83 -4.22 -4.55
C ASP A 62 -5.11 -4.54 -3.06
N ALA A 63 -5.45 -5.81 -2.80
CA ALA A 63 -5.66 -6.35 -1.46
C ALA A 63 -4.40 -6.99 -0.85
N HIS A 64 -3.28 -6.96 -1.57
CA HIS A 64 -2.00 -7.57 -1.22
C HIS A 64 -2.10 -9.04 -0.80
N ALA A 65 -3.00 -9.80 -1.46
CA ALA A 65 -3.33 -11.19 -1.11
C ALA A 65 -3.69 -11.40 0.38
N GLY A 66 -4.15 -10.36 1.09
CA GLY A 66 -4.45 -10.38 2.51
C GLY A 66 -3.24 -10.16 3.43
N ALA A 67 -2.02 -10.02 2.89
CA ALA A 67 -0.84 -9.69 3.67
C ALA A 67 -0.85 -8.21 4.10
N PRO A 68 -0.27 -7.87 5.27
CA PRO A 68 -0.10 -6.49 5.69
C PRO A 68 0.96 -5.78 4.84
N SER A 69 0.82 -4.47 4.68
CA SER A 69 1.93 -3.58 4.31
C SER A 69 2.95 -3.47 5.45
N VAL A 70 4.13 -2.91 5.15
CA VAL A 70 5.20 -2.65 6.15
C VAL A 70 4.76 -1.76 7.33
N SER A 71 3.67 -0.99 7.17
CA SER A 71 3.07 -0.16 8.21
C SER A 71 1.86 -0.82 8.89
N GLY A 72 1.59 -2.10 8.62
CA GLY A 72 0.51 -2.88 9.23
C GLY A 72 -0.90 -2.57 8.68
N GLY A 73 -0.99 -1.89 7.54
CA GLY A 73 -2.24 -1.64 6.82
C GLY A 73 -2.59 -2.77 5.87
N TYR A 74 -3.88 -3.08 5.76
CA TYR A 74 -4.45 -4.18 4.99
C TYR A 74 -5.45 -3.67 3.95
N GLY A 75 -5.48 -4.37 2.82
CA GLY A 75 -6.50 -4.20 1.80
C GLY A 75 -6.50 -2.83 1.11
N PRO A 76 -7.52 -2.57 0.28
CA PRO A 76 -7.59 -1.36 -0.54
C PRO A 76 -7.70 -0.03 0.19
N MET A 77 -8.08 -0.07 1.46
CA MET A 77 -8.26 1.12 2.30
C MET A 77 -7.11 1.31 3.30
N HIS A 78 -6.06 0.48 3.23
CA HIS A 78 -4.95 0.50 4.20
C HIS A 78 -5.46 0.47 5.66
N LEU A 79 -6.47 -0.37 5.92
CA LEU A 79 -7.05 -0.49 7.26
C LEU A 79 -6.07 -1.20 8.17
N THR A 80 -5.88 -0.69 9.38
CA THR A 80 -4.79 -1.16 10.25
C THR A 80 -5.28 -2.22 11.22
N ASP A 81 -4.45 -3.24 11.39
CA ASP A 81 -4.50 -4.14 12.54
C ASP A 81 -3.06 -4.37 13.02
N ALA A 82 -2.55 -3.43 13.81
CA ALA A 82 -1.18 -3.50 14.30
C ALA A 82 -0.97 -4.67 15.27
N GLY A 83 -2.02 -5.17 15.94
CA GLY A 83 -1.89 -6.33 16.81
C GLY A 83 -1.53 -7.57 16.01
N THR A 84 -2.29 -7.83 14.95
CA THR A 84 -2.02 -8.95 14.03
C THR A 84 -0.74 -8.74 13.24
N ALA A 85 -0.49 -7.53 12.74
CA ALA A 85 0.72 -7.23 11.95
C ALA A 85 2.01 -7.36 12.77
N LEU A 86 2.02 -6.95 14.05
CA LEU A 86 3.19 -7.10 14.92
C LEU A 86 3.37 -8.54 15.43
N ALA A 87 2.31 -9.36 15.40
CA ALA A 87 2.39 -10.78 15.72
C ALA A 87 2.90 -11.61 14.53
N ALA A 88 2.83 -11.08 13.31
CA ALA A 88 3.52 -11.68 12.17
C ALA A 88 5.03 -11.55 12.38
N THR A 89 5.73 -12.67 12.40
CA THR A 89 7.16 -12.71 12.71
C THR A 89 7.97 -12.28 11.49
N GLU A 90 8.57 -11.09 11.57
CA GLU A 90 9.59 -10.67 10.63
C GLU A 90 10.90 -11.43 10.93
N HIS A 91 11.66 -11.79 9.89
CA HIS A 91 12.94 -12.51 10.07
C HIS A 91 13.90 -11.80 11.03
N HIS A 92 13.89 -10.47 11.05
CA HIS A 92 14.73 -9.65 11.92
C HIS A 92 14.13 -9.38 13.31
N ALA A 93 12.91 -9.85 13.60
CA ALA A 93 12.27 -9.69 14.91
C ALA A 93 12.73 -10.76 15.92
N GLU A 94 13.10 -11.94 15.44
CA GLU A 94 13.48 -13.09 16.27
C GLU A 94 14.92 -13.59 16.01
N GLY A 95 15.60 -13.03 15.00
CA GLY A 95 16.96 -13.42 14.63
C GLY A 95 18.06 -12.90 15.57
N THR A 96 19.20 -13.59 15.58
CA THR A 96 20.42 -13.15 16.27
C THR A 96 21.26 -12.18 15.43
N GLU A 97 20.73 -11.75 14.28
CA GLU A 97 21.40 -10.86 13.34
C GLU A 97 21.04 -9.40 13.59
N ASP A 98 21.95 -8.50 13.24
CA ASP A 98 21.68 -7.07 13.26
C ASP A 98 21.07 -6.65 11.92
N ALA A 99 19.85 -6.11 11.96
CA ALA A 99 19.12 -5.65 10.77
C ALA A 99 19.87 -4.56 9.97
N ARG A 100 20.91 -3.94 10.54
CA ARG A 100 21.76 -2.96 9.86
C ARG A 100 22.79 -3.59 8.91
N GLY A 101 23.06 -4.89 9.03
CA GLY A 101 23.86 -5.64 8.08
C GLY A 101 25.38 -5.38 8.08
N ASP A 102 25.95 -4.85 9.17
CA ASP A 102 27.40 -4.63 9.29
C ASP A 102 27.97 -5.15 10.61
N ASN A 103 29.27 -5.46 10.58
CA ASN A 103 30.04 -5.92 11.75
C ASN A 103 30.96 -4.81 12.31
N ALA A 104 30.87 -3.58 11.79
CA ALA A 104 31.71 -2.47 12.27
C ALA A 104 31.20 -1.91 13.61
N ARG A 105 29.96 -2.22 13.97
CA ARG A 105 29.27 -1.74 15.17
C ARG A 105 28.91 -2.93 16.07
N PRO A 106 28.81 -2.72 17.40
CA PRO A 106 28.17 -3.70 18.28
C PRO A 106 26.75 -3.99 17.82
N ALA A 107 26.40 -5.28 17.74
CA ALA A 107 25.10 -5.73 17.27
C ALA A 107 23.95 -5.21 18.16
N LEU A 108 22.88 -4.74 17.53
CA LEU A 108 21.64 -4.39 18.21
C LEU A 108 20.57 -5.44 17.91
N HIS A 109 20.01 -6.01 18.98
CA HIS A 109 18.91 -6.95 18.90
C HIS A 109 17.61 -6.31 19.39
N PRO A 110 16.45 -6.64 18.80
CA PRO A 110 15.16 -6.20 19.30
C PRO A 110 14.97 -6.65 20.76
N GLY A 111 14.84 -5.70 21.69
CA GLY A 111 14.65 -5.99 23.11
C GLY A 111 13.22 -5.81 23.61
N ALA A 112 12.35 -5.17 22.81
CA ALA A 112 10.98 -4.87 23.18
C ALA A 112 10.02 -5.81 22.44
N GLY A 113 9.25 -6.59 23.20
CA GLY A 113 8.12 -7.34 22.64
C GLY A 113 7.01 -6.42 22.15
N ALA A 114 6.18 -6.92 21.25
CA ALA A 114 5.02 -6.19 20.76
C ALA A 114 4.10 -5.79 21.93
N PRO A 115 3.54 -4.56 21.94
CA PRO A 115 2.56 -4.16 22.94
C PRO A 115 1.32 -5.06 22.85
N ALA A 116 0.70 -5.32 24.01
CA ALA A 116 -0.58 -6.02 24.04
C ALA A 116 -1.62 -5.28 23.18
N PRO A 117 -2.49 -5.97 22.41
CA PRO A 117 -3.46 -5.33 21.52
C PRO A 117 -4.37 -4.31 22.22
N SER A 118 -4.70 -4.54 23.49
CA SER A 118 -5.50 -3.61 24.31
C SER A 118 -4.81 -2.28 24.61
N LYS A 119 -3.49 -2.19 24.43
CA LYS A 119 -2.68 -0.97 24.61
C LYS A 119 -2.46 -0.21 23.31
N LEU A 120 -2.92 -0.74 22.17
CA LEU A 120 -2.79 -0.08 20.89
C LEU A 120 -3.78 1.09 20.78
N PRO A 121 -3.36 2.24 20.23
CA PRO A 121 -4.27 3.35 19.95
C PRO A 121 -5.29 2.94 18.88
N ALA A 122 -6.53 3.44 18.99
CA ALA A 122 -7.64 3.06 18.10
C ALA A 122 -7.35 3.26 16.59
N ARG A 123 -6.50 4.23 16.23
CA ARG A 123 -6.06 4.45 14.84
C ARG A 123 -5.25 3.29 14.23
N LEU A 124 -4.77 2.37 15.07
CA LEU A 124 -4.00 1.19 14.66
C LEU A 124 -4.85 -0.10 14.69
N THR A 125 -6.16 0.01 14.89
CA THR A 125 -7.09 -1.13 14.99
C THR A 125 -8.36 -0.88 14.17
N THR A 126 -8.24 -0.24 13.01
CA THR A 126 -9.40 0.16 12.18
C THR A 126 -9.98 -0.99 11.35
N LEU A 127 -9.18 -2.01 11.02
CA LEU A 127 -9.62 -3.16 10.24
C LEU A 127 -10.79 -3.91 10.89
N ARG A 128 -10.67 -4.19 12.19
CA ARG A 128 -11.71 -4.88 12.96
C ARG A 128 -13.02 -4.09 12.98
N ARG A 129 -12.96 -2.77 13.14
CA ARG A 129 -14.15 -1.91 13.11
C ARG A 129 -14.83 -1.93 11.75
N ALA A 130 -14.05 -1.93 10.66
CA ALA A 130 -14.60 -1.98 9.31
C ALA A 130 -15.26 -3.34 8.99
N ALA A 131 -14.83 -4.42 9.64
CA ALA A 131 -15.42 -5.76 9.47
C ALA A 131 -16.81 -5.92 10.13
N GLU A 132 -17.26 -4.93 10.89
CA GLU A 132 -18.58 -4.92 11.56
C GLU A 132 -19.69 -4.29 10.67
N LEU A 133 -19.33 -3.78 9.49
CA LEU A 133 -20.22 -3.12 8.50
C LEU A 133 -20.75 -4.09 7.43
#